data_AF-K9BEK9-F1
#
_entry.id   AF-K9BEK9-F1
#
_cell.length_a   1.000
_cell.length_b   1.000
_cell.length_c   1.000
_cell.angle_alpha   90.00
_cell.angle_beta   90.00
_cell.angle_gamma   90.00
#
_symmetry.space_group_name_H-M   'P 1'
#
loop_
_entity.id
_entity.type
_entity.pdbx_description
1 polymer ?
#
loop_
_entity_poly.entity_id
_entity_poly.type
_entity_poly.pdbx_seq_one_letter_code
_entity_poly.pdbx_strand_id
1 'polypeptide(L)'
;MTELNQLNWNKTNLENIEKAWEGDLWDRERLGIQLTNYVDRLQCGAVLALDARWGEGKTWFVRHWKKHLENENHHVIYLDAFANDYLEDPFLTIASEISHAFKESDEIDNQNVEDFNSKTASVLISLAAILPVIAAKAGLHWIGLGGAGEAVQELYRDGKEFYDSVSDEITAKVKEHIEKKIENHQIEKESVRDFKNELAQLAEKLNKPLVFIIDELDRCRPDFAIRLIERIKHFFDIPKIVFVLVMDKVQFSKVICHNYGYDENLSEEYLSKFIDFTVYIKEVKEIQNFSYILQSHLFKINEIVSFEDKNEFFYWALFLQLEVKHNARELIKKINQYALLRTDNDYKNIILFTFLMKGKSTLNFRKFIEKIASNLIANIRTDKYQFARKYGISTWSGSLDEISDSNSYRIIMQKEYAIEESIIDQVLYTYSQADGTSDKSNKENYLKGVLEKLAIFPLEHSNKFVSDWENYIRTSI
;
A
#
# COMPACT_ATOMS: atom_id res chain seq x y z
N MET A 1 -20.16 -16.57 -32.24
CA MET A 1 -19.83 -15.99 -30.93
C MET A 1 -18.34 -15.80 -30.94
N THR A 2 -17.87 -14.59 -31.18
CA THR A 2 -16.46 -14.23 -30.94
C THR A 2 -16.18 -14.51 -29.48
N GLU A 3 -15.22 -15.39 -29.18
CA GLU A 3 -14.72 -15.54 -27.82
C GLU A 3 -14.34 -14.14 -27.33
N LEU A 4 -15.04 -13.68 -26.30
CA LEU A 4 -14.73 -12.41 -25.67
C LEU A 4 -13.34 -12.58 -25.03
N ASN A 5 -12.30 -12.08 -25.70
CA ASN A 5 -10.95 -11.95 -25.17
C ASN A 5 -10.92 -10.88 -24.06
N GLN A 6 -11.66 -11.11 -22.97
CA GLN A 6 -11.63 -10.25 -21.80
C GLN A 6 -10.25 -10.35 -21.14
N LEU A 7 -9.68 -9.20 -20.80
CA LEU A 7 -8.49 -9.15 -19.97
C LEU A 7 -8.80 -9.80 -18.62
N ASN A 8 -7.92 -10.68 -18.16
CA ASN A 8 -8.09 -11.37 -16.88
C ASN A 8 -7.73 -10.43 -15.71
N TRP A 9 -8.58 -9.41 -15.53
CA TRP A 9 -8.44 -8.37 -14.52
C TRP A 9 -9.37 -8.61 -13.33
N ASN A 10 -9.06 -9.64 -12.56
CA ASN A 10 -9.71 -9.83 -11.26
C ASN A 10 -8.99 -8.99 -10.21
N LYS A 11 -9.74 -8.12 -9.52
CA LYS A 11 -9.22 -7.46 -8.30
C LYS A 11 -9.00 -8.54 -7.24
N THR A 12 -7.90 -8.44 -6.50
CA THR A 12 -7.65 -9.31 -5.35
C THR A 12 -8.79 -9.15 -4.35
N ASN A 13 -9.49 -10.24 -4.03
CA ASN A 13 -10.53 -10.24 -3.01
C ASN A 13 -9.87 -10.37 -1.63
N LEU A 14 -9.64 -9.24 -0.97
CA LEU A 14 -9.03 -9.20 0.37
C LEU A 14 -10.05 -9.36 1.51
N GLU A 15 -11.35 -9.37 1.19
CA GLU A 15 -12.40 -9.59 2.19
C GLU A 15 -12.62 -11.07 2.47
N ASN A 16 -12.48 -11.93 1.44
CA ASN A 16 -12.67 -13.39 1.57
C ASN A 16 -11.39 -14.15 1.20
N ILE A 17 -10.39 -14.15 2.09
CA ILE A 17 -9.17 -14.93 1.90
C ILE A 17 -9.39 -16.35 2.44
N GLU A 18 -9.46 -17.34 1.54
CA GLU A 18 -9.62 -18.75 1.92
C GLU A 18 -8.31 -19.32 2.49
N LYS A 19 -7.19 -19.07 1.80
CA LYS A 19 -5.86 -19.57 2.16
C LYS A 19 -4.91 -18.42 2.46
N ALA A 20 -4.37 -18.40 3.68
CA ALA A 20 -3.33 -17.46 4.07
C ALA A 20 -2.14 -17.55 3.11
N TRP A 21 -1.54 -16.40 2.81
CA TRP A 21 -0.38 -16.24 1.92
C TRP A 21 -0.52 -16.75 0.48
N GLU A 22 -1.73 -17.11 0.03
CA GLU A 22 -1.94 -17.47 -1.36
C GLU A 22 -1.59 -16.31 -2.31
N GLY A 23 -0.72 -16.59 -3.28
CA GLY A 23 -0.23 -15.57 -4.20
C GLY A 23 0.75 -14.58 -3.56
N ASP A 24 1.46 -14.97 -2.49
CA ASP A 24 2.57 -14.17 -1.96
C ASP A 24 3.70 -14.01 -2.99
N LEU A 25 3.97 -12.77 -3.37
CA LEU A 25 4.96 -12.42 -4.38
C LEU A 25 6.28 -11.94 -3.78
N TRP A 26 6.32 -11.68 -2.46
CA TRP A 26 7.38 -10.90 -1.84
C TRP A 26 7.89 -11.50 -0.53
N ASP A 27 7.75 -12.82 -0.36
CA ASP A 27 8.19 -13.54 0.85
C ASP A 27 7.67 -12.85 2.13
N ARG A 28 6.41 -12.42 2.04
CA ARG A 28 5.63 -11.81 3.12
C ARG A 28 5.26 -12.86 4.15
N GLU A 29 5.01 -14.09 3.75
CA GLU A 29 4.72 -15.22 4.63
C GLU A 29 5.80 -15.36 5.72
N ARG A 30 7.08 -15.29 5.35
CA ARG A 30 8.18 -15.36 6.32
C ARG A 30 8.08 -14.29 7.39
N LEU A 31 7.79 -13.04 7.00
CA LEU A 31 7.60 -11.94 7.96
C LEU A 31 6.35 -12.18 8.83
N GLY A 32 5.24 -12.62 8.22
CA GLY A 32 4.01 -12.96 8.94
C GLY A 32 4.24 -14.02 10.02
N ILE A 33 4.91 -15.11 9.68
CA ILE A 33 5.27 -16.18 10.63
C ILE A 33 6.17 -15.63 11.76
N GLN A 34 7.15 -14.78 11.44
CA GLN A 34 8.02 -14.16 12.44
C GLN A 34 7.23 -13.27 13.41
N LEU A 35 6.28 -12.48 12.90
CA LEU A 35 5.42 -11.62 13.71
C LEU A 35 4.45 -12.44 14.57
N THR A 36 3.80 -13.49 14.03
CA THR A 36 2.94 -14.39 14.81
C THR A 36 3.71 -14.99 15.99
N ASN A 37 4.90 -15.53 15.73
CA ASN A 37 5.74 -16.09 16.78
C ASN A 37 6.17 -15.05 17.83
N TYR A 38 6.34 -13.79 17.43
CA TYR A 38 6.64 -12.70 18.37
C TYR A 38 5.43 -12.34 19.22
N VAL A 39 4.27 -12.16 18.59
CA VAL A 39 2.97 -11.90 19.25
C VAL A 39 2.67 -12.96 20.29
N ASP A 40 2.82 -14.25 19.95
CA ASP A 40 2.61 -15.39 20.84
C ASP A 40 3.42 -15.33 22.14
N ARG A 41 4.57 -14.66 22.14
CA ARG A 41 5.46 -14.56 23.31
C ARG A 41 5.17 -13.33 24.16
N LEU A 42 4.35 -12.39 23.69
CA LEU A 42 4.02 -11.18 24.45
C LEU A 42 3.04 -11.51 25.57
N GLN A 43 3.52 -11.36 26.81
CA GLN A 43 2.72 -11.56 28.03
C GLN A 43 2.17 -10.23 28.59
N CYS A 44 2.55 -9.11 27.99
CA CYS A 44 2.05 -7.77 28.30
C CYS A 44 1.22 -7.25 27.13
N GLY A 45 0.51 -6.14 27.37
CA GLY A 45 -0.02 -5.36 26.27
C GLY A 45 1.12 -4.77 25.44
N ALA A 46 0.91 -4.64 24.13
CA ALA A 46 1.93 -4.12 23.23
C ALA A 46 1.32 -3.40 22.02
N VAL A 47 2.07 -2.42 21.50
CA VAL A 47 1.73 -1.69 20.28
C VAL A 47 2.87 -1.79 19.27
N LEU A 48 2.59 -2.47 18.18
CA LEU A 48 3.48 -2.65 17.05
C LEU A 48 3.07 -1.69 15.93
N ALA A 49 4.02 -0.96 15.37
CA ALA A 49 3.78 -0.25 14.11
C ALA A 49 4.31 -1.06 12.94
N LEU A 50 3.49 -1.23 11.92
CA LEU A 50 3.88 -1.85 10.66
C LEU A 50 4.03 -0.75 9.60
N ASP A 51 5.27 -0.32 9.39
CA ASP A 51 5.62 0.81 8.52
C ASP A 51 6.00 0.35 7.11
N ALA A 52 5.36 0.96 6.12
CA ALA A 52 5.71 0.82 4.70
C ALA A 52 5.13 1.98 3.88
N ARG A 53 5.71 2.24 2.71
CA ARG A 53 5.20 3.30 1.82
C ARG A 53 3.92 2.89 1.11
N TRP A 54 3.26 3.87 0.50
CA TRP A 54 2.13 3.62 -0.38
C TRP A 54 2.49 2.73 -1.57
N GLY A 55 1.70 1.67 -1.75
CA GLY A 55 1.88 0.72 -2.85
C GLY A 55 2.83 -0.44 -2.57
N GLU A 56 3.29 -0.61 -1.32
CA GLU A 56 4.18 -1.72 -0.91
C GLU A 56 3.45 -2.96 -0.38
N GLY A 57 2.12 -2.95 -0.42
CA GLY A 57 1.29 -4.11 -0.08
C GLY A 57 0.98 -4.26 1.41
N LYS A 58 0.92 -3.17 2.19
CA LYS A 58 0.56 -3.18 3.61
C LYS A 58 -0.76 -3.91 3.88
N THR A 59 -1.85 -3.44 3.28
CA THR A 59 -3.18 -4.05 3.41
C THR A 59 -3.21 -5.50 2.96
N TRP A 60 -2.52 -5.84 1.87
CA TRP A 60 -2.40 -7.24 1.44
C TRP A 60 -1.72 -8.08 2.53
N PHE A 61 -0.59 -7.60 3.06
CA PHE A 61 0.14 -8.29 4.13
C PHE A 61 -0.73 -8.51 5.35
N VAL A 62 -1.37 -7.48 5.89
CA VAL A 62 -2.13 -7.61 7.14
C VAL A 62 -3.44 -8.38 6.97
N ARG A 63 -4.06 -8.37 5.79
CA ARG A 63 -5.24 -9.21 5.51
C ARG A 63 -4.86 -10.68 5.42
N HIS A 64 -3.76 -11.02 4.75
CA HIS A 64 -3.25 -12.40 4.75
C HIS A 64 -2.71 -12.81 6.13
N TRP A 65 -2.12 -11.87 6.88
CA TRP A 65 -1.67 -12.13 8.24
C TRP A 65 -2.82 -12.35 9.22
N LYS A 66 -3.92 -11.59 9.12
CA LYS A 66 -5.18 -11.85 9.84
C LYS A 66 -5.63 -13.28 9.61
N LYS A 67 -5.73 -13.70 8.34
CA LYS A 67 -6.12 -15.08 8.00
C LYS A 67 -5.16 -16.12 8.56
N HIS A 68 -3.85 -15.84 8.55
CA HIS A 68 -2.85 -16.71 9.14
C HIS A 68 -2.99 -16.83 10.66
N LEU A 69 -3.19 -15.70 11.36
CA LEU A 69 -3.43 -15.65 12.79
C LEU A 69 -4.71 -16.42 13.19
N GLU A 70 -5.80 -16.24 12.44
CA GLU A 70 -7.05 -16.99 12.62
C GLU A 70 -6.83 -18.50 12.44
N ASN A 71 -6.07 -18.92 11.42
CA ASN A 71 -5.72 -20.33 11.21
C ASN A 71 -4.84 -20.90 12.35
N GLU A 72 -4.12 -20.03 13.08
CA GLU A 72 -3.33 -20.34 14.28
C GLU A 72 -4.13 -20.09 15.59
N ASN A 73 -5.47 -20.04 15.50
CA ASN A 73 -6.42 -19.87 16.60
C ASN A 73 -6.27 -18.56 17.41
N HIS A 74 -5.81 -17.48 16.78
CA HIS A 74 -5.90 -16.15 17.38
C HIS A 74 -7.26 -15.53 17.11
N HIS A 75 -7.75 -14.77 18.08
CA HIS A 75 -8.82 -13.81 17.84
C HIS A 75 -8.20 -12.54 17.24
N VAL A 76 -8.72 -12.11 16.09
CA VAL A 76 -8.17 -10.96 15.36
C VAL A 76 -9.27 -9.99 15.03
N ILE A 77 -9.09 -8.75 15.47
CA ILE A 77 -9.95 -7.62 15.12
C ILE A 77 -9.25 -6.83 14.03
N TYR A 78 -9.93 -6.61 12.90
CA TYR A 78 -9.41 -5.80 11.81
C TYR A 78 -10.26 -4.55 11.65
N LEU A 79 -9.65 -3.38 11.81
CA LEU A 79 -10.28 -2.08 11.63
C LEU A 79 -9.62 -1.36 10.47
N ASP A 80 -10.35 -1.17 9.37
CA ASP A 80 -9.99 -0.17 8.36
C ASP A 80 -10.39 1.20 8.89
N ALA A 81 -9.41 1.96 9.38
CA ALA A 81 -9.67 3.26 9.99
C ALA A 81 -10.21 4.26 8.95
N PHE A 82 -9.75 4.18 7.69
CA PHE A 82 -10.18 5.07 6.61
C PHE A 82 -11.62 4.80 6.19
N ALA A 83 -12.01 3.52 6.08
CA ALA A 83 -13.38 3.15 5.77
C ALA A 83 -14.38 3.61 6.86
N ASN A 84 -13.93 3.77 8.10
CA ASN A 84 -14.75 4.13 9.25
C ASN A 84 -14.58 5.60 9.68
N ASP A 85 -13.81 6.40 8.95
CA ASP A 85 -13.46 7.76 9.37
C ASP A 85 -14.62 8.75 9.31
N TYR A 86 -15.78 8.35 8.76
CA TYR A 86 -17.03 9.10 8.76
C TYR A 86 -17.73 9.09 10.13
N LEU A 87 -17.38 8.15 11.01
CA LEU A 87 -17.97 8.03 12.34
C LEU A 87 -17.47 9.15 13.27
N GLU A 88 -18.37 9.63 14.14
CA GLU A 88 -18.03 10.74 15.05
C GLU A 88 -17.16 10.30 16.22
N ASP A 89 -17.35 9.12 16.82
CA ASP A 89 -16.49 8.60 17.90
C ASP A 89 -15.93 7.21 17.55
N PRO A 90 -14.60 7.04 17.44
CA PRO A 90 -13.96 5.76 17.16
C PRO A 90 -14.19 4.68 18.24
N PHE A 91 -14.52 5.07 19.48
CA PHE A 91 -14.72 4.13 20.58
C PHE A 91 -15.84 3.12 20.29
N LEU A 92 -16.96 3.59 19.72
CA LEU A 92 -18.08 2.71 19.35
C LEU A 92 -17.65 1.67 18.33
N THR A 93 -16.89 2.08 17.31
CA THR A 93 -16.38 1.18 16.28
C THR A 93 -15.53 0.09 16.90
N ILE A 94 -14.55 0.45 17.73
CA ILE A 94 -13.67 -0.50 18.40
C ILE A 94 -14.46 -1.44 19.31
N ALA A 95 -15.34 -0.91 20.16
CA ALA A 95 -16.10 -1.74 21.09
C ALA A 95 -17.05 -2.71 20.36
N SER A 96 -17.62 -2.30 19.23
CA SER A 96 -18.46 -3.17 18.40
C SER A 96 -17.67 -4.32 17.77
N GLU A 97 -16.46 -4.03 17.26
CA GLU A 97 -15.57 -5.05 16.68
C GLU A 97 -15.07 -6.02 17.76
N ILE A 98 -14.78 -5.53 18.97
CA ILE A 98 -14.44 -6.37 20.12
C ILE A 98 -15.58 -7.31 20.47
N SER A 99 -16.79 -6.76 20.61
CA SER A 99 -17.99 -7.55 20.91
C SER A 99 -18.22 -8.63 19.87
N HIS A 100 -18.05 -8.31 18.58
CA HIS A 100 -18.17 -9.26 17.48
C HIS A 100 -17.13 -10.38 17.58
N ALA A 101 -15.84 -10.04 17.75
CA ALA A 101 -14.76 -11.02 17.88
C ALA A 101 -14.94 -11.96 19.07
N PHE A 102 -15.49 -11.47 20.19
CA PHE A 102 -15.79 -12.30 21.34
C PHE A 102 -17.06 -13.16 21.18
N LYS A 103 -18.06 -12.71 20.42
CA LYS A 103 -19.25 -13.53 20.08
C LYS A 103 -18.92 -14.73 19.23
N GLU A 104 -17.93 -14.61 18.35
CA GLU A 104 -17.48 -15.70 17.48
C GLU A 104 -16.49 -16.65 18.18
N SER A 105 -16.09 -16.33 19.42
CA SER A 105 -15.16 -17.13 20.21
C SER A 105 -15.85 -18.28 20.93
N ASP A 106 -15.32 -19.50 20.77
CA ASP A 106 -15.70 -20.64 21.62
C ASP A 106 -15.08 -20.56 23.03
N GLU A 107 -14.14 -19.64 23.27
CA GLU A 107 -13.42 -19.47 24.55
C GLU A 107 -14.15 -18.53 25.51
N ILE A 108 -15.09 -17.72 25.01
CA ILE A 108 -15.83 -16.72 25.79
C ILE A 108 -17.31 -17.07 25.76
N ASP A 109 -17.91 -17.27 26.94
CA ASP A 109 -19.35 -17.51 27.02
C ASP A 109 -20.18 -16.25 26.68
N ASN A 110 -21.42 -16.49 26.22
CA ASN A 110 -22.36 -15.43 25.85
C ASN A 110 -22.68 -14.46 27.01
N GLN A 111 -22.62 -14.91 28.26
CA GLN A 111 -22.92 -14.05 29.41
C GLN A 111 -21.83 -12.97 29.55
N ASN A 112 -20.56 -13.32 29.44
CA ASN A 112 -19.48 -12.34 29.50
C ASN A 112 -19.54 -11.33 28.34
N VAL A 113 -20.00 -11.79 27.16
CA VAL A 113 -20.24 -10.90 26.01
C VAL A 113 -21.38 -9.92 26.31
N GLU A 114 -22.47 -10.37 26.91
CA GLU A 114 -23.58 -9.51 27.33
C GLU A 114 -23.14 -8.49 28.39
N ASP A 115 -22.34 -8.91 29.37
CA ASP A 115 -21.78 -8.05 30.40
C ASP A 115 -20.87 -6.97 29.79
N PHE A 116 -19.99 -7.35 28.85
CA PHE A 116 -19.16 -6.42 28.07
C PHE A 116 -19.99 -5.43 27.23
N ASN A 117 -21.06 -5.89 26.60
CA ASN A 117 -21.96 -5.03 25.83
C ASN A 117 -22.67 -4.01 26.74
N SER A 118 -23.09 -4.44 27.93
CA SER A 118 -23.68 -3.54 28.93
C SER A 118 -22.68 -2.46 29.38
N LYS A 119 -21.42 -2.83 29.63
CA LYS A 119 -20.36 -1.87 29.96
C LYS A 119 -20.03 -0.93 28.81
N THR A 120 -20.01 -1.43 27.58
CA THR A 120 -19.85 -0.61 26.37
C THR A 120 -20.96 0.44 26.26
N ALA A 121 -22.22 0.04 26.44
CA ALA A 121 -23.36 0.95 26.44
C ALA A 121 -23.23 2.04 27.52
N SER A 122 -22.76 1.67 28.71
CA SER A 122 -22.55 2.63 29.80
C SER A 122 -21.49 3.70 29.48
N VAL A 123 -20.41 3.32 28.78
CA VAL A 123 -19.40 4.27 28.29
C VAL A 123 -20.00 5.20 27.25
N LEU A 124 -20.75 4.67 26.28
CA LEU A 124 -21.38 5.47 25.22
C LEU A 124 -22.38 6.48 25.77
N ILE A 125 -23.20 6.08 26.74
CA ILE A 125 -24.16 6.97 27.42
C ILE A 125 -23.40 8.11 28.14
N SER A 126 -22.33 7.76 28.86
CA SER A 126 -21.49 8.72 29.58
C SER A 126 -20.82 9.73 28.64
N LEU A 127 -20.37 9.27 27.46
CA LEU A 127 -19.79 10.12 26.43
C LEU A 127 -20.84 10.99 25.73
N ALA A 128 -22.05 10.47 25.49
CA ALA A 128 -23.14 11.20 24.83
C ALA A 128 -23.69 12.33 25.69
N ALA A 129 -23.67 12.20 27.02
CA ALA A 129 -24.05 13.25 27.97
C ALA A 129 -23.20 14.54 27.87
N ILE A 130 -22.09 14.50 27.11
CA ILE A 130 -21.16 15.62 26.90
C ILE A 130 -21.54 16.45 25.65
N LEU A 131 -22.39 15.94 24.74
CA LEU A 131 -22.88 16.77 23.63
C LEU A 131 -23.89 17.81 24.16
N PRO A 132 -23.63 19.13 24.04
CA PRO A 132 -24.64 20.12 24.37
C PRO A 132 -25.87 19.90 23.49
N VAL A 133 -27.06 19.89 24.11
CA VAL A 133 -28.42 19.67 23.55
C VAL A 133 -28.82 20.68 22.45
N ILE A 134 -27.85 21.35 21.81
CA ILE A 134 -28.06 22.25 20.67
C ILE A 134 -28.53 21.47 19.42
N ALA A 135 -28.35 20.14 19.39
CA ALA A 135 -28.90 19.26 18.35
C ALA A 135 -30.44 19.06 18.44
N ALA A 136 -31.14 19.62 19.44
CA ALA A 136 -32.59 19.50 19.55
C ALA A 136 -33.38 20.29 18.46
N LYS A 137 -32.72 21.12 17.64
CA LYS A 137 -33.38 21.89 16.57
C LYS A 137 -33.34 21.26 15.17
N ALA A 138 -32.49 20.26 14.94
CA ALA A 138 -32.44 19.57 13.66
C ALA A 138 -33.06 18.18 13.88
N GLY A 139 -34.33 18.02 13.49
CA GLY A 139 -35.04 16.74 13.59
C GLY A 139 -34.22 15.62 12.95
N LEU A 140 -33.61 14.78 13.78
CA LEU A 140 -32.76 13.69 13.34
C LEU A 140 -33.54 12.37 13.46
N HIS A 141 -33.83 11.81 12.30
CA HIS A 141 -34.18 10.42 12.10
C HIS A 141 -33.03 9.51 12.58
N TRP A 142 -33.05 9.06 13.83
CA TRP A 142 -32.19 7.96 14.32
C TRP A 142 -32.92 6.63 14.18
N ILE A 143 -33.15 6.19 12.94
CA ILE A 143 -33.67 4.86 12.63
C ILE A 143 -32.49 4.03 12.15
N GLY A 144 -31.88 3.24 13.04
CA GLY A 144 -30.76 2.38 12.65
C GLY A 144 -30.31 1.34 13.67
N LEU A 145 -30.45 1.58 14.98
CA LEU A 145 -29.98 0.64 16.00
C LEU A 145 -31.14 0.12 16.85
N GLY A 146 -31.56 -1.11 16.58
CA GLY A 146 -32.54 -1.83 17.40
C GLY A 146 -32.05 -1.95 18.85
N GLY A 147 -32.86 -1.48 19.79
CA GLY A 147 -32.67 -1.64 21.24
C GLY A 147 -32.38 -0.37 22.04
N ALA A 148 -31.84 0.69 21.44
CA ALA A 148 -31.40 1.90 22.17
C ALA A 148 -32.48 3.00 22.29
N GLY A 149 -33.68 2.80 21.76
CA GLY A 149 -34.71 3.85 21.64
C GLY A 149 -35.37 4.27 22.95
N GLU A 150 -35.49 3.37 23.94
CA GLU A 150 -36.21 3.63 25.19
C GLU A 150 -35.40 4.50 26.16
N ALA A 151 -34.10 4.24 26.32
CA ALA A 151 -33.22 5.05 27.17
C ALA A 151 -33.08 6.50 26.67
N VAL A 152 -33.11 6.70 25.35
CA VAL A 152 -33.10 8.02 24.71
C VAL A 152 -34.43 8.76 24.92
N GLN A 153 -35.55 8.02 25.00
CA GLN A 153 -36.88 8.59 25.25
C GLN A 153 -37.03 9.10 26.69
N GLU A 154 -36.40 8.44 27.66
CA GLU A 154 -36.46 8.81 29.08
C GLU A 154 -35.70 10.12 29.34
N LEU A 155 -34.51 10.28 28.76
CA LEU A 155 -33.73 11.53 28.72
C LEU A 155 -34.54 12.71 28.14
N TYR A 156 -35.47 12.44 27.22
CA TYR A 156 -36.30 13.46 26.57
C TYR A 156 -37.45 13.95 27.47
N ARG A 157 -37.90 13.14 28.45
CA ARG A 157 -38.97 13.52 29.38
C ARG A 157 -38.44 14.45 30.48
N ASP A 158 -37.24 14.19 30.99
CA ASP A 158 -36.61 14.99 32.04
C ASP A 158 -36.12 16.37 31.54
N GLY A 159 -35.77 16.48 30.26
CA GLY A 159 -35.34 17.76 29.66
C GLY A 159 -36.43 18.81 29.49
N LYS A 160 -37.71 18.45 29.66
CA LYS A 160 -38.86 19.33 29.36
C LYS A 160 -39.19 20.33 30.48
N GLU A 161 -38.69 20.12 31.69
CA GLU A 161 -38.97 20.99 32.85
C GLU A 161 -38.00 22.18 32.99
N PHE A 162 -36.94 22.24 32.17
CA PHE A 162 -35.81 23.15 32.39
C PHE A 162 -36.00 24.58 31.85
N TYR A 163 -37.13 24.92 31.21
CA TYR A 163 -37.19 26.08 30.30
C TYR A 163 -37.97 27.32 30.75
N ASP A 164 -38.49 27.39 31.97
CA ASP A 164 -39.16 28.61 32.45
C ASP A 164 -38.45 29.24 33.64
N SER A 165 -37.37 29.99 33.37
CA SER A 165 -37.13 31.32 33.97
C SER A 165 -35.73 31.84 33.61
N VAL A 166 -35.67 33.05 33.06
CA VAL A 166 -34.44 33.80 32.85
C VAL A 166 -34.57 35.11 33.58
N SER A 167 -33.81 35.26 34.66
CA SER A 167 -32.84 36.34 34.84
C SER A 167 -32.21 36.22 36.24
N ASP A 168 -30.87 36.26 36.30
CA ASP A 168 -29.97 36.27 37.47
C ASP A 168 -29.18 34.97 37.77
N GLU A 169 -29.38 33.92 36.98
CA GLU A 169 -28.82 32.58 37.25
C GLU A 169 -27.51 32.26 36.48
N ILE A 170 -26.78 33.26 35.97
CA ILE A 170 -25.61 33.02 35.10
C ILE A 170 -24.41 32.45 35.91
N THR A 171 -24.17 32.92 37.12
CA THR A 171 -23.07 32.44 37.97
C THR A 171 -23.36 31.06 38.58
N ALA A 172 -24.62 30.80 38.94
CA ALA A 172 -25.07 29.49 39.43
C ALA A 172 -25.07 28.45 38.29
N LYS A 173 -25.55 28.81 37.09
CA LYS A 173 -25.51 27.93 35.91
C LYS A 173 -24.11 27.65 35.42
N VAL A 174 -23.16 28.59 35.50
CA VAL A 174 -21.74 28.31 35.18
C VAL A 174 -21.12 27.38 36.21
N LYS A 175 -21.42 27.56 37.50
CA LYS A 175 -20.96 26.66 38.56
C LYS A 175 -21.57 25.26 38.42
N GLU A 176 -22.86 25.16 38.12
CA GLU A 176 -23.58 23.91 37.85
C GLU A 176 -23.08 23.25 36.55
N HIS A 177 -22.71 24.01 35.51
CA HIS A 177 -22.09 23.48 34.29
C HIS A 177 -20.67 22.95 34.55
N ILE A 178 -19.92 23.58 35.45
CA ILE A 178 -18.58 23.15 35.86
C ILE A 178 -18.69 21.93 36.79
N GLU A 179 -19.60 21.93 37.75
CA GLU A 179 -19.89 20.81 38.65
C GLU A 179 -20.41 19.60 37.84
N LYS A 180 -21.38 19.80 36.92
CA LYS A 180 -21.80 18.75 35.96
C LYS A 180 -20.68 18.29 35.05
N LYS A 181 -19.81 19.18 34.53
CA LYS A 181 -18.62 18.75 33.78
C LYS A 181 -17.64 17.94 34.63
N ILE A 182 -17.49 18.25 35.92
CA ILE A 182 -16.60 17.54 36.85
C ILE A 182 -17.18 16.17 37.22
N GLU A 183 -18.47 16.09 37.56
CA GLU A 183 -19.18 14.82 37.81
C GLU A 183 -19.23 13.95 36.55
N ASN A 184 -19.54 14.54 35.39
CA ASN A 184 -19.53 13.82 34.10
C ASN A 184 -18.13 13.32 33.73
N HIS A 185 -17.07 14.06 34.09
CA HIS A 185 -15.69 13.61 33.88
C HIS A 185 -15.28 12.46 34.82
N GLN A 186 -15.85 12.40 36.03
CA GLN A 186 -15.67 11.26 36.93
C GLN A 186 -16.41 10.02 36.40
N ILE A 187 -17.65 10.18 35.94
CA ILE A 187 -18.46 9.11 35.34
C ILE A 187 -17.82 8.57 34.06
N GLU A 188 -17.30 9.43 33.18
CA GLU A 188 -16.56 9.01 31.98
C GLU A 188 -15.33 8.18 32.35
N LYS A 189 -14.52 8.66 33.31
CA LYS A 189 -13.32 7.94 33.77
C LYS A 189 -13.65 6.59 34.38
N GLU A 190 -14.69 6.52 35.21
CA GLU A 190 -15.14 5.26 35.82
C GLU A 190 -15.64 4.29 34.76
N SER A 191 -16.45 4.74 33.81
CA SER A 191 -16.97 3.90 32.73
C SER A 191 -15.85 3.34 31.84
N VAL A 192 -14.87 4.18 31.45
CA VAL A 192 -13.70 3.72 30.67
C VAL A 192 -12.85 2.74 31.47
N ARG A 193 -12.69 2.96 32.78
CA ARG A 193 -11.96 2.03 33.67
C ARG A 193 -12.69 0.69 33.78
N ASP A 194 -14.00 0.70 33.95
CA ASP A 194 -14.82 -0.50 33.99
C ASP A 194 -14.72 -1.29 32.69
N PHE A 195 -14.86 -0.63 31.54
CA PHE A 195 -14.66 -1.24 30.24
C PHE A 195 -13.26 -1.84 30.09
N LYS A 196 -12.21 -1.12 30.51
CA LYS A 196 -10.84 -1.63 30.49
C LYS A 196 -10.68 -2.88 31.35
N ASN A 197 -11.27 -2.90 32.54
CA ASN A 197 -11.22 -4.06 33.44
C ASN A 197 -11.94 -5.27 32.84
N GLU A 198 -13.11 -5.06 32.25
CA GLU A 198 -13.88 -6.12 31.59
C GLU A 198 -13.12 -6.70 30.39
N LEU A 199 -12.59 -5.82 29.54
CA LEU A 199 -11.75 -6.21 28.41
C LEU A 199 -10.52 -7.00 28.85
N ALA A 200 -9.89 -6.61 29.97
CA ALA A 200 -8.75 -7.34 30.54
C ALA A 200 -9.14 -8.73 31.04
N GLN A 201 -10.29 -8.88 31.71
CA GLN A 201 -10.78 -10.18 32.17
C GLN A 201 -11.12 -11.11 31.00
N LEU A 202 -11.72 -10.56 29.93
CA LEU A 202 -12.00 -11.31 28.71
C LEU A 202 -10.72 -11.74 28.00
N ALA A 203 -9.76 -10.83 27.83
CA ALA A 203 -8.48 -11.15 27.23
C ALA A 203 -7.69 -12.21 28.04
N GLU A 204 -7.83 -12.22 29.37
CA GLU A 204 -7.19 -13.23 30.22
C GLU A 204 -7.70 -14.65 29.94
N LYS A 205 -9.00 -14.80 29.63
CA LYS A 205 -9.64 -16.08 29.29
C LYS A 205 -9.14 -16.65 27.96
N LEU A 206 -8.60 -15.81 27.07
CA LEU A 206 -8.12 -16.25 25.77
C LEU A 206 -6.83 -17.07 25.87
N ASN A 207 -6.75 -18.14 25.08
CA ASN A 207 -5.54 -18.96 25.00
C ASN A 207 -4.39 -18.24 24.28
N LYS A 208 -4.73 -17.42 23.28
CA LYS A 208 -3.81 -16.63 22.46
C LYS A 208 -4.05 -15.13 22.65
N PRO A 209 -3.03 -14.26 22.44
CA PRO A 209 -3.24 -12.82 22.48
C PRO A 209 -4.30 -12.37 21.47
N LEU A 210 -5.17 -11.45 21.88
CA LEU A 210 -6.09 -10.74 21.00
C LEU A 210 -5.31 -9.73 20.17
N VAL A 211 -5.36 -9.86 18.85
CA VAL A 211 -4.62 -8.98 17.93
C VAL A 211 -5.57 -7.97 17.30
N PHE A 212 -5.31 -6.68 17.51
CA PHE A 212 -5.99 -5.57 16.83
C PHE A 212 -5.14 -5.08 15.67
N ILE A 213 -5.61 -5.24 14.45
CA ILE A 213 -4.98 -4.66 13.26
C ILE A 213 -5.76 -3.40 12.90
N ILE A 214 -5.11 -2.25 12.98
CA ILE A 214 -5.68 -0.95 12.58
C ILE A 214 -4.98 -0.51 11.30
N ASP A 215 -5.67 -0.64 10.16
CA ASP A 215 -5.14 -0.31 8.84
C ASP A 215 -5.57 1.08 8.35
N GLU A 216 -4.80 1.62 7.39
CA GLU A 216 -5.08 2.87 6.67
C GLU A 216 -5.17 4.13 7.58
N LEU A 217 -4.46 4.11 8.72
CA LEU A 217 -4.37 5.26 9.64
C LEU A 217 -3.85 6.53 8.97
N ASP A 218 -2.91 6.40 8.04
CA ASP A 218 -2.30 7.49 7.29
C ASP A 218 -3.19 8.08 6.18
N ARG A 219 -4.37 7.50 5.94
CA ARG A 219 -5.36 8.01 4.96
C ARG A 219 -6.62 8.58 5.58
N CYS A 220 -6.85 8.35 6.86
CA CYS A 220 -7.99 8.88 7.60
C CYS A 220 -8.01 10.41 7.64
N ARG A 221 -9.19 10.98 7.88
CA ARG A 221 -9.31 12.38 8.32
C ARG A 221 -8.33 12.66 9.48
N PRO A 222 -7.52 13.74 9.42
CA PRO A 222 -6.51 14.03 10.44
C PRO A 222 -7.01 14.02 11.88
N ASP A 223 -8.17 14.64 12.13
CA ASP A 223 -8.78 14.69 13.45
C ASP A 223 -9.25 13.31 13.93
N PHE A 224 -9.82 12.51 13.04
CA PHE A 224 -10.26 11.15 13.35
C PHE A 224 -9.09 10.25 13.74
N ALA A 225 -7.99 10.30 12.98
CA ALA A 225 -6.83 9.43 13.22
C ALA A 225 -6.16 9.69 14.57
N ILE A 226 -6.01 10.96 14.95
CA ILE A 226 -5.49 11.37 16.25
C ILE A 226 -6.44 10.93 17.37
N ARG A 227 -7.75 11.20 17.22
CA ARG A 227 -8.76 10.78 18.20
C ARG A 227 -8.78 9.26 18.38
N LEU A 228 -8.66 8.50 17.29
CA LEU A 228 -8.59 7.04 17.33
C LEU A 228 -7.42 6.57 18.19
N ILE A 229 -6.20 7.06 17.95
CA ILE A 229 -5.02 6.76 18.78
C ILE A 229 -5.24 7.17 20.24
N GLU A 230 -5.78 8.37 20.46
CA GLU A 230 -6.07 8.87 21.81
C GLU A 230 -7.11 8.04 22.57
N ARG A 231 -8.03 7.36 21.87
CA ARG A 231 -8.98 6.43 22.49
C ARG A 231 -8.34 5.08 22.78
N ILE A 232 -7.66 4.46 21.81
CA ILE A 232 -7.08 3.12 21.97
C ILE A 232 -5.91 3.09 22.96
N LYS A 233 -5.22 4.22 23.18
CA LYS A 233 -4.07 4.27 24.11
C LYS A 233 -4.39 3.78 25.51
N HIS A 234 -5.65 3.92 25.94
CA HIS A 234 -6.10 3.48 27.25
C HIS A 234 -6.07 1.95 27.39
N PHE A 235 -6.04 1.21 26.27
CA PHE A 235 -6.07 -0.25 26.20
C PHE A 235 -4.70 -0.88 25.89
N PHE A 236 -3.68 -0.08 25.59
CA PHE A 236 -2.35 -0.58 25.21
C PHE A 236 -1.66 -1.42 26.27
N ASP A 237 -1.89 -1.13 27.55
CA ASP A 237 -1.25 -1.85 28.65
C ASP A 237 -2.00 -3.13 29.08
N ILE A 238 -3.12 -3.47 28.42
CA ILE A 238 -3.91 -4.66 28.81
C ILE A 238 -3.12 -5.92 28.42
N PRO A 239 -2.77 -6.81 29.37
CA PRO A 239 -2.09 -8.07 29.05
C PRO A 239 -2.86 -8.90 28.02
N LYS A 240 -2.12 -9.62 27.17
CA LYS A 240 -2.67 -10.42 26.05
C LYS A 240 -3.42 -9.61 24.99
N ILE A 241 -3.25 -8.29 24.92
CA ILE A 241 -3.75 -7.48 23.81
C ILE A 241 -2.59 -6.87 23.03
N VAL A 242 -2.55 -7.11 21.73
CA VAL A 242 -1.53 -6.56 20.84
C VAL A 242 -2.19 -5.70 19.77
N PHE A 243 -1.84 -4.42 19.75
CA PHE A 243 -2.22 -3.50 18.69
C PHE A 243 -1.16 -3.49 17.59
N VAL A 244 -1.61 -3.52 16.34
CA VAL A 244 -0.80 -3.41 15.14
C VAL A 244 -1.30 -2.21 14.35
N LEU A 245 -0.57 -1.11 14.42
CA LEU A 245 -0.86 0.12 13.72
C LEU A 245 -0.18 0.09 12.35
N VAL A 246 -0.96 -0.06 11.28
CA VAL A 246 -0.45 -0.14 9.92
C VAL A 246 -0.52 1.24 9.28
N MET A 247 0.65 1.78 8.90
CA MET A 247 0.73 3.16 8.41
C MET A 247 1.91 3.36 7.46
N ASP A 248 1.87 4.44 6.70
CA ASP A 248 3.09 5.12 6.24
C ASP A 248 3.49 6.13 7.31
N LYS A 249 4.53 5.82 8.10
CA LYS A 249 4.92 6.62 9.26
C LYS A 249 5.22 8.06 8.87
N VAL A 250 5.86 8.29 7.72
CA VAL A 250 6.21 9.64 7.24
C VAL A 250 4.96 10.45 6.88
N GLN A 251 3.95 9.82 6.26
CA GLN A 251 2.69 10.50 5.98
C GLN A 251 1.90 10.76 7.26
N PHE A 252 1.87 9.80 8.17
CA PHE A 252 1.19 9.96 9.45
C PHE A 252 1.83 11.05 10.32
N SER A 253 3.15 11.19 10.30
CA SER A 253 3.83 12.29 10.98
C SER A 253 3.36 13.66 10.49
N LYS A 254 3.12 13.81 9.18
CA LYS A 254 2.57 15.07 8.62
C LYS A 254 1.16 15.36 9.12
N VAL A 255 0.35 14.33 9.36
CA VAL A 255 -0.99 14.46 9.98
C VAL A 255 -0.86 15.05 11.39
N ILE A 256 0.08 14.53 12.20
CA ILE A 256 0.37 15.06 13.54
C ILE A 256 0.87 16.51 13.48
N CYS A 257 1.81 16.81 12.59
CA CYS A 257 2.32 18.18 12.37
C CYS A 257 1.18 19.16 12.06
N HIS A 258 0.26 18.76 11.17
CA HIS A 258 -0.90 19.58 10.81
C HIS A 258 -1.83 19.84 12.01
N ASN A 259 -2.10 18.81 12.81
CA ASN A 259 -3.08 18.89 13.90
C ASN A 259 -2.56 19.66 15.13
N TYR A 260 -1.28 19.50 15.47
CA TYR A 260 -0.70 20.11 16.68
C TYR A 260 0.26 21.27 16.40
N GLY A 261 0.56 21.57 15.13
CA GLY A 261 1.56 22.58 14.75
C GLY A 261 3.00 22.16 15.08
N TYR A 262 3.26 20.86 15.19
CA TYR A 262 4.58 20.31 15.48
C TYR A 262 5.48 20.34 14.24
N ASP A 263 6.79 20.41 14.47
CA ASP A 263 7.76 20.03 13.44
C ASP A 263 7.84 18.50 13.28
N GLU A 264 8.58 18.04 12.27
CA GLU A 264 8.69 16.61 11.95
C GLU A 264 9.33 15.81 13.10
N ASN A 265 10.32 16.37 13.81
CA ASN A 265 10.99 15.68 14.92
C ASN A 265 10.05 15.47 16.10
N LEU A 266 9.33 16.52 16.50
CA LEU A 266 8.34 16.47 17.58
C LEU A 266 7.18 15.54 17.25
N SER A 267 6.81 15.44 15.97
CA SER A 267 5.82 14.48 15.50
C SER A 267 6.28 13.03 15.69
N GLU A 268 7.52 12.72 15.32
CA GLU A 268 8.09 11.38 15.53
C GLU A 268 8.20 11.04 17.03
N GLU A 269 8.62 12.00 17.85
CA GLU A 269 8.65 11.84 19.31
C GLU A 269 7.25 11.62 19.89
N TYR A 270 6.24 12.36 19.43
CA TYR A 270 4.86 12.16 19.84
C TYR A 270 4.38 10.74 19.51
N LEU A 271 4.62 10.27 18.28
CA LEU A 271 4.21 8.95 17.84
C LEU A 271 4.93 7.83 18.62
N SER A 272 6.19 8.03 19.00
CA SER A 272 6.97 7.07 19.79
C SER A 272 6.42 6.83 21.20
N LYS A 273 5.57 7.73 21.73
CA LYS A 273 4.89 7.53 23.02
C LYS A 273 3.82 6.44 22.98
N PHE A 274 3.39 6.04 21.79
CA PHE A 274 2.30 5.09 21.58
C PHE A 274 2.77 3.77 20.97
N ILE A 275 4.00 3.70 20.47
CA ILE A 275 4.52 2.55 19.74
C ILE A 275 5.70 1.97 20.53
N ASP A 276 5.57 0.70 20.93
CA ASP A 276 6.66 -0.01 21.61
C ASP A 276 7.72 -0.48 20.62
N PHE A 277 7.30 -0.89 19.42
CA PHE A 277 8.20 -1.44 18.41
C PHE A 277 7.71 -1.18 16.98
N THR A 278 8.63 -0.85 16.07
CA THR A 278 8.31 -0.64 14.64
C THR A 278 8.92 -1.75 13.78
N VAL A 279 8.08 -2.36 12.97
CA VAL A 279 8.41 -3.34 11.94
C VAL A 279 8.34 -2.65 10.59
N TYR A 280 9.45 -2.66 9.85
CA TYR A 280 9.48 -2.14 8.48
C TYR A 280 9.21 -3.28 7.49
N ILE A 281 8.15 -3.14 6.69
CA ILE A 281 7.94 -4.01 5.55
C ILE A 281 9.02 -3.68 4.52
N LYS A 282 9.93 -4.63 4.26
CA LYS A 282 11.03 -4.40 3.32
C LYS A 282 10.51 -4.02 1.93
N GLU A 283 11.05 -2.93 1.42
CA GLU A 283 10.98 -2.55 0.01
C GLU A 283 11.48 -3.71 -0.85
N VAL A 284 10.68 -4.05 -1.86
CA VAL A 284 10.97 -5.09 -2.83
C VAL A 284 12.12 -4.61 -3.71
N LYS A 285 13.36 -4.97 -3.37
CA LYS A 285 14.58 -4.53 -4.10
C LYS A 285 15.24 -5.62 -4.93
N GLU A 286 14.81 -6.86 -4.79
CA GLU A 286 15.42 -8.00 -5.47
C GLU A 286 14.84 -8.21 -6.87
N ILE A 287 15.72 -8.47 -7.84
CA ILE A 287 15.40 -8.69 -9.26
C ILE A 287 14.30 -9.76 -9.42
N GLN A 288 14.36 -10.81 -8.60
CA GLN A 288 13.44 -11.95 -8.64
C GLN A 288 11.99 -11.52 -8.40
N ASN A 289 11.77 -10.52 -7.55
CA ASN A 289 10.42 -10.05 -7.22
C ASN A 289 9.79 -9.23 -8.35
N PHE A 290 10.56 -8.41 -9.05
CA PHE A 290 10.06 -7.67 -10.22
C PHE A 290 9.82 -8.59 -11.42
N SER A 291 10.65 -9.63 -11.58
CA SER A 291 10.44 -10.68 -12.58
C SER A 291 9.06 -11.31 -12.42
N TYR A 292 8.68 -11.71 -11.21
CA TYR A 292 7.38 -12.33 -10.98
C TYR A 292 6.22 -11.36 -11.26
N ILE A 293 6.30 -10.10 -10.78
CA ILE A 293 5.24 -9.10 -11.05
C ILE A 293 5.05 -8.94 -12.56
N LEU A 294 6.14 -8.81 -13.31
CA LEU A 294 6.09 -8.71 -14.77
C LEU A 294 5.47 -9.97 -15.37
N GLN A 295 5.93 -11.18 -15.02
CA GLN A 295 5.35 -12.43 -15.54
C GLN A 295 3.85 -12.50 -15.28
N SER A 296 3.42 -12.27 -14.03
CA SER A 296 2.00 -12.35 -13.65
C SER A 296 1.15 -11.33 -14.41
N HIS A 297 1.59 -10.09 -14.52
CA HIS A 297 0.80 -9.04 -15.16
C HIS A 297 0.86 -9.10 -16.69
N LEU A 298 1.99 -9.46 -17.29
CA LEU A 298 2.12 -9.66 -18.73
C LEU A 298 1.31 -10.86 -19.20
N PHE A 299 1.26 -11.94 -18.40
CA PHE A 299 0.39 -13.08 -18.68
C PHE A 299 -1.09 -12.69 -18.64
N LYS A 300 -1.53 -11.91 -17.62
CA LYS A 300 -2.92 -11.43 -17.50
C LYS A 300 -3.41 -10.59 -18.68
N ILE A 301 -2.49 -9.88 -19.34
CA ILE A 301 -2.81 -9.06 -20.52
C ILE A 301 -2.54 -9.79 -21.83
N ASN A 302 -2.23 -11.09 -21.79
CA ASN A 302 -1.88 -11.90 -22.95
C ASN A 302 -0.71 -11.32 -23.76
N GLU A 303 0.31 -10.78 -23.08
CA GLU A 303 1.57 -10.37 -23.70
C GLU A 303 2.55 -11.54 -23.81
N ILE A 304 2.49 -12.46 -22.83
CA ILE A 304 3.24 -13.72 -22.84
C ILE A 304 2.25 -14.89 -22.84
N VAL A 305 2.60 -15.97 -23.54
CA VAL A 305 1.68 -17.10 -23.77
C VAL A 305 1.64 -18.04 -22.57
N SER A 306 2.76 -18.21 -21.87
CA SER A 306 2.85 -18.97 -20.63
C SER A 306 3.56 -18.17 -19.55
N PHE A 307 3.45 -18.61 -18.30
CA PHE A 307 4.09 -17.92 -17.17
C PHE A 307 5.63 -18.01 -17.21
N GLU A 308 6.14 -19.07 -17.84
CA GLU A 308 7.56 -19.34 -18.05
C GLU A 308 8.13 -18.64 -19.29
N ASP A 309 7.27 -18.12 -20.17
CA ASP A 309 7.66 -17.46 -21.40
C ASP A 309 8.38 -16.13 -21.10
N LYS A 310 9.57 -15.99 -21.71
CA LYS A 310 10.48 -14.86 -21.49
C LYS A 310 11.02 -14.40 -22.83
N ASN A 311 10.23 -13.57 -23.52
CA ASN A 311 10.61 -12.94 -24.77
C ASN A 311 11.46 -11.67 -24.54
N GLU A 312 11.88 -11.01 -25.63
CA GLU A 312 12.67 -9.77 -25.54
C GLU A 312 11.92 -8.67 -24.76
N PHE A 313 10.62 -8.53 -24.97
CA PHE A 313 9.80 -7.56 -24.24
C PHE A 313 9.89 -7.78 -22.73
N PHE A 314 9.74 -9.02 -22.25
CA PHE A 314 9.83 -9.36 -20.83
C PHE A 314 11.17 -8.93 -20.23
N TYR A 315 12.28 -9.31 -20.85
CA TYR A 315 13.61 -8.96 -20.34
C TYR A 315 13.86 -7.45 -20.40
N TRP A 316 13.44 -6.80 -21.48
CA TRP A 316 13.58 -5.35 -21.60
C TRP A 316 12.75 -4.60 -20.56
N ALA A 317 11.51 -5.03 -20.30
CA ALA A 317 10.66 -4.51 -19.24
C ALA A 317 11.30 -4.70 -17.85
N LEU A 318 11.94 -5.85 -17.61
CA LEU A 318 12.68 -6.10 -16.38
C LEU A 318 13.88 -5.14 -16.25
N PHE A 319 14.66 -4.95 -17.30
CA PHE A 319 15.83 -4.04 -17.25
C PHE A 319 15.40 -2.58 -17.05
N LEU A 320 14.33 -2.15 -17.72
CA LEU A 320 13.69 -0.85 -17.46
C LEU A 320 13.29 -0.70 -16.01
N GLN A 321 12.65 -1.72 -15.42
CA GLN A 321 12.22 -1.68 -14.03
C GLN A 321 13.39 -1.63 -13.04
N LEU A 322 14.48 -2.36 -13.30
CA LEU A 322 15.69 -2.32 -12.46
C LEU A 322 16.39 -0.97 -12.49
N GLU A 323 16.30 -0.27 -13.61
CA GLU A 323 16.83 1.09 -13.78
C GLU A 323 15.94 2.16 -13.13
N VAL A 324 14.64 2.13 -13.44
CA VAL A 324 13.68 3.16 -13.02
C VAL A 324 13.21 2.97 -11.58
N LYS A 325 13.16 1.72 -11.09
CA LYS A 325 12.83 1.34 -9.70
C LYS A 325 11.47 1.85 -9.24
N HIS A 326 10.44 1.70 -10.08
CA HIS A 326 9.06 1.96 -9.65
C HIS A 326 8.65 1.01 -8.52
N ASN A 327 7.80 1.46 -7.59
CA ASN A 327 7.14 0.52 -6.68
C ASN A 327 6.17 -0.38 -7.46
N ALA A 328 5.71 -1.48 -6.83
CA ALA A 328 4.85 -2.45 -7.50
C ALA A 328 3.58 -1.82 -8.10
N ARG A 329 2.95 -0.89 -7.38
CA ARG A 329 1.74 -0.19 -7.84
C ARG A 329 1.99 0.62 -9.11
N GLU A 330 3.07 1.40 -9.15
CA GLU A 330 3.41 2.22 -10.31
C GLU A 330 3.83 1.34 -11.49
N LEU A 331 4.58 0.25 -11.28
CA LEU A 331 4.91 -0.71 -12.33
C LEU A 331 3.64 -1.33 -12.93
N ILE A 332 2.69 -1.78 -12.11
CA ILE A 332 1.41 -2.33 -12.57
C ILE A 332 0.64 -1.27 -13.38
N LYS A 333 0.66 -0.01 -12.94
CA LYS A 333 0.05 1.09 -13.70
C LYS A 333 0.70 1.27 -15.08
N LYS A 334 2.02 1.18 -15.18
CA LYS A 334 2.72 1.21 -16.49
C LYS A 334 2.35 0.05 -17.38
N ILE A 335 2.23 -1.16 -16.84
CA ILE A 335 1.78 -2.35 -17.58
C ILE A 335 0.34 -2.17 -18.08
N ASN A 336 -0.55 -1.57 -17.27
CA ASN A 336 -1.93 -1.31 -17.68
C ASN A 336 -2.01 -0.22 -18.76
N GLN A 337 -1.21 0.85 -18.65
CA GLN A 337 -1.09 1.87 -19.70
C GLN A 337 -0.56 1.26 -21.00
N TYR A 338 0.40 0.34 -20.89
CA TYR A 338 0.90 -0.43 -22.02
C TYR A 338 -0.18 -1.28 -22.66
N ALA A 339 -0.92 -2.07 -21.87
CA ALA A 339 -2.00 -2.92 -22.36
C ALA A 339 -3.09 -2.13 -23.11
N LEU A 340 -3.34 -0.88 -22.68
CA LEU A 340 -4.26 0.04 -23.34
C LEU A 340 -3.73 0.56 -24.70
N LEU A 341 -2.43 0.84 -24.77
CA LEU A 341 -1.81 1.55 -25.91
C LEU A 341 -1.05 0.64 -26.89
N ARG A 342 -0.86 -0.64 -26.56
CA ARG A 342 -0.06 -1.57 -27.38
C ARG A 342 -0.65 -1.71 -28.78
N THR A 343 0.26 -1.95 -29.72
CA THR A 343 -0.02 -2.13 -31.14
C THR A 343 0.07 -3.60 -31.51
N ASP A 344 -0.31 -3.96 -32.74
CA ASP A 344 -0.14 -5.32 -33.28
C ASP A 344 1.33 -5.65 -33.63
N ASN A 345 2.28 -4.75 -33.32
CA ASN A 345 3.70 -4.93 -33.63
C ASN A 345 4.56 -4.97 -32.35
N ASP A 346 5.15 -6.14 -32.08
CA ASP A 346 5.93 -6.40 -30.87
C ASP A 346 7.14 -5.47 -30.72
N TYR A 347 7.81 -5.12 -31.82
CA TYR A 347 8.95 -4.21 -31.77
C TYR A 347 8.55 -2.78 -31.41
N LYS A 348 7.40 -2.30 -31.92
CA LYS A 348 6.84 -1.00 -31.50
C LYS A 348 6.42 -1.02 -30.04
N ASN A 349 5.93 -2.16 -29.55
CA ASN A 349 5.50 -2.34 -28.17
C ASN A 349 6.66 -2.23 -27.18
N ILE A 350 7.85 -2.73 -27.53
CA ILE A 350 9.10 -2.52 -26.76
C ILE A 350 9.40 -1.02 -26.63
N ILE A 351 9.27 -0.26 -27.73
CA ILE A 351 9.51 1.20 -27.72
C ILE A 351 8.45 1.94 -26.92
N LEU A 352 7.16 1.60 -27.09
CA LEU A 352 6.06 2.14 -26.29
C LEU A 352 6.32 1.96 -24.80
N PHE A 353 6.66 0.74 -24.36
CA PHE A 353 6.92 0.46 -22.95
C PHE A 353 8.15 1.24 -22.43
N THR A 354 9.17 1.40 -23.27
CA THR A 354 10.34 2.23 -22.97
C THR A 354 9.94 3.68 -22.66
N PHE A 355 9.06 4.29 -23.47
CA PHE A 355 8.58 5.66 -23.22
C PHE A 355 7.70 5.76 -21.97
N LEU A 356 6.82 4.78 -21.76
CA LEU A 356 5.95 4.75 -20.56
C LEU A 356 6.76 4.66 -19.26
N MET A 357 7.82 3.85 -19.25
CA MET A 357 8.74 3.66 -18.12
C MET A 357 9.71 4.84 -17.95
N LYS A 358 10.21 5.41 -19.05
CA LYS A 358 11.10 6.60 -19.02
C LYS A 358 10.48 7.76 -18.25
N GLY A 359 9.16 7.96 -18.42
CA GLY A 359 8.42 9.04 -17.77
C GLY A 359 9.09 10.40 -17.96
N LYS A 360 9.29 11.14 -16.86
CA LYS A 360 9.89 12.49 -16.86
C LYS A 360 11.43 12.51 -16.83
N SER A 361 12.10 11.38 -17.10
CA SER A 361 13.57 11.34 -17.12
C SER A 361 14.15 12.43 -18.03
N THR A 362 15.15 13.16 -17.52
CA THR A 362 15.87 14.23 -18.23
C THR A 362 16.77 13.72 -19.35
N LEU A 363 17.08 12.42 -19.36
CA LEU A 363 17.81 11.80 -20.45
C LEU A 363 16.95 11.82 -21.71
N ASN A 364 17.58 12.10 -22.85
CA ASN A 364 16.92 11.87 -24.14
C ASN A 364 16.77 10.36 -24.38
N PHE A 365 15.87 9.99 -25.30
CA PHE A 365 15.54 8.60 -25.61
C PHE A 365 16.78 7.72 -25.84
N ARG A 366 17.71 8.17 -26.68
CA ARG A 366 18.95 7.47 -26.97
C ARG A 366 19.78 7.19 -25.71
N LYS A 367 20.12 8.24 -24.96
CA LYS A 367 20.93 8.12 -23.73
C LYS A 367 20.25 7.25 -22.69
N PHE A 368 18.91 7.23 -22.67
CA PHE A 368 18.15 6.39 -21.76
C PHE A 368 18.30 4.90 -22.11
N ILE A 369 18.16 4.53 -23.40
CA ILE A 369 18.38 3.14 -23.86
C ILE A 369 19.83 2.72 -23.64
N GLU A 370 20.80 3.57 -24.01
CA GLU A 370 22.23 3.30 -23.80
C GLU A 370 22.53 3.04 -22.32
N LYS A 371 21.97 3.84 -21.41
CA LYS A 371 22.15 3.66 -19.96
C LYS A 371 21.63 2.29 -19.49
N ILE A 372 20.43 1.89 -19.92
CA ILE A 372 19.84 0.59 -19.52
C ILE A 372 20.71 -0.55 -20.04
N ALA A 373 21.13 -0.49 -21.31
CA ALA A 373 21.98 -1.48 -21.92
C ALA A 373 23.35 -1.58 -21.23
N SER A 374 24.01 -0.46 -20.97
CA SER A 374 25.30 -0.43 -20.26
C SER A 374 25.17 -0.97 -18.83
N ASN A 375 24.06 -0.70 -18.13
CA ASN A 375 23.82 -1.25 -16.80
C ASN A 375 23.59 -2.77 -16.82
N LEU A 376 22.85 -3.29 -17.80
CA LEU A 376 22.73 -4.73 -18.02
C LEU A 376 24.10 -5.38 -18.26
N ILE A 377 24.87 -4.79 -19.18
CA ILE A 377 26.21 -5.26 -19.51
C ILE A 377 27.07 -5.27 -18.25
N ALA A 378 27.10 -4.19 -17.47
CA ALA A 378 27.90 -4.12 -16.25
C ALA A 378 27.52 -5.23 -15.24
N ASN A 379 26.23 -5.50 -15.07
CA ASN A 379 25.72 -6.51 -14.15
C ASN A 379 26.12 -7.95 -14.55
N ILE A 380 26.11 -8.27 -15.84
CA ILE A 380 26.41 -9.64 -16.34
C ILE A 380 27.90 -9.82 -16.61
N ARG A 381 28.54 -8.80 -17.16
CA ARG A 381 29.93 -8.85 -17.61
C ARG A 381 30.86 -9.06 -16.43
N THR A 382 30.60 -8.42 -15.28
CA THR A 382 31.50 -8.30 -14.11
C THR A 382 32.91 -7.81 -14.48
N ASP A 383 33.69 -8.59 -15.22
CA ASP A 383 34.97 -8.26 -15.85
C ASP A 383 34.98 -8.50 -17.37
N LYS A 384 35.62 -7.59 -18.13
CA LYS A 384 35.66 -7.66 -19.61
C LYS A 384 36.32 -8.93 -20.14
N TYR A 385 37.38 -9.41 -19.48
CA TYR A 385 38.14 -10.59 -19.90
C TYR A 385 37.41 -11.89 -19.55
N GLN A 386 36.78 -11.95 -18.38
CA GLN A 386 35.94 -13.09 -18.00
C GLN A 386 34.77 -13.27 -18.97
N PHE A 387 34.11 -12.17 -19.36
CA PHE A 387 33.05 -12.20 -20.37
C PHE A 387 33.54 -12.69 -21.74
N ALA A 388 34.65 -12.16 -22.23
CA ALA A 388 35.21 -12.58 -23.51
C ALA A 388 35.60 -14.07 -23.51
N ARG A 389 36.16 -14.57 -22.41
CA ARG A 389 36.46 -15.99 -22.23
C ARG A 389 35.19 -16.85 -22.15
N LYS A 390 34.18 -16.42 -21.36
CA LYS A 390 32.91 -17.16 -21.16
C LYS A 390 32.20 -17.42 -22.49
N TYR A 391 32.21 -16.47 -23.42
CA TYR A 391 31.52 -16.59 -24.72
C TYR A 391 32.45 -16.81 -25.92
N GLY A 392 33.74 -17.08 -25.68
CA GLY A 392 34.70 -17.38 -26.76
C GLY A 392 34.90 -16.24 -27.76
N ILE A 393 34.86 -14.98 -27.29
CA ILE A 393 35.03 -13.80 -28.15
C ILE A 393 36.52 -13.59 -28.44
N SER A 394 36.92 -13.74 -29.70
CA SER A 394 38.26 -13.36 -30.18
C SER A 394 38.23 -11.94 -30.75
N THR A 395 39.11 -11.05 -30.28
CA THR A 395 39.31 -9.72 -30.87
C THR A 395 40.49 -9.73 -31.83
N TRP A 396 40.46 -8.85 -32.84
CA TRP A 396 41.43 -8.90 -33.94
C TRP A 396 42.81 -8.40 -33.51
N SER A 397 42.87 -7.40 -32.64
CA SER A 397 44.12 -6.90 -32.05
C SER A 397 44.50 -7.54 -30.70
N GLY A 398 43.65 -8.41 -30.15
CA GLY A 398 43.74 -8.86 -28.76
C GLY A 398 43.29 -7.82 -27.72
N SER A 399 42.90 -6.61 -28.14
CA SER A 399 42.30 -5.59 -27.27
C SER A 399 40.81 -5.85 -27.08
N LEU A 400 40.33 -5.89 -25.83
CA LEU A 400 38.91 -6.03 -25.51
C LEU A 400 38.13 -4.70 -25.55
N ASP A 401 38.81 -3.59 -25.85
CA ASP A 401 38.17 -2.30 -26.08
C ASP A 401 37.55 -2.19 -27.48
N GLU A 402 37.81 -3.16 -28.37
CA GLU A 402 37.12 -3.31 -29.66
C GLU A 402 35.65 -3.76 -29.52
N ILE A 403 35.29 -4.32 -28.36
CA ILE A 403 33.93 -4.81 -28.12
C ILE A 403 33.05 -3.63 -27.70
N SER A 404 32.30 -3.08 -28.66
CA SER A 404 31.29 -2.06 -28.39
C SER A 404 30.21 -2.55 -27.42
N ASP A 405 29.53 -1.61 -26.76
CA ASP A 405 28.40 -1.92 -25.89
C ASP A 405 27.27 -2.60 -26.68
N SER A 406 27.01 -2.20 -27.93
CA SER A 406 26.06 -2.89 -28.81
C SER A 406 26.43 -4.36 -29.04
N ASN A 407 27.69 -4.65 -29.38
CA ASN A 407 28.16 -6.03 -29.56
C ASN A 407 28.07 -6.83 -28.26
N SER A 408 28.40 -6.22 -27.12
CA SER A 408 28.29 -6.85 -25.81
C SER A 408 26.82 -7.19 -25.48
N TYR A 409 25.91 -6.23 -25.70
CA TYR A 409 24.48 -6.41 -25.50
C TYR A 409 23.95 -7.54 -26.38
N ARG A 410 24.24 -7.54 -27.69
CA ARG A 410 23.86 -8.62 -28.61
C ARG A 410 24.25 -10.00 -28.11
N ILE A 411 25.52 -10.15 -27.69
CA ILE A 411 26.05 -11.43 -27.21
C ILE A 411 25.33 -11.87 -25.94
N ILE A 412 25.05 -10.94 -25.02
CA ILE A 412 24.26 -11.23 -23.81
C ILE A 412 22.87 -11.73 -24.19
N MET A 413 22.17 -11.02 -25.07
CA MET A 413 20.82 -11.38 -25.50
C MET A 413 20.79 -12.78 -26.12
N GLN A 414 21.75 -13.11 -26.98
CA GLN A 414 21.85 -14.42 -27.63
C GLN A 414 22.23 -15.54 -26.66
N LYS A 415 23.24 -15.32 -25.81
CA LYS A 415 23.87 -16.40 -25.03
C LYS A 415 23.27 -16.60 -23.65
N GLU A 416 22.77 -15.55 -23.00
CA GLU A 416 22.15 -15.65 -21.68
C GLU A 416 20.62 -15.72 -21.74
N TYR A 417 20.02 -15.08 -22.75
CA TYR A 417 18.57 -14.93 -22.84
C TYR A 417 17.95 -15.62 -24.06
N ALA A 418 18.74 -16.31 -24.89
CA ALA A 418 18.30 -17.02 -26.09
C ALA A 418 17.50 -16.14 -27.08
N ILE A 419 17.82 -14.84 -27.15
CA ILE A 419 17.22 -13.88 -28.08
C ILE A 419 18.19 -13.64 -29.23
N GLU A 420 17.91 -14.27 -30.38
CA GLU A 420 18.77 -14.24 -31.57
C GLU A 420 18.79 -12.86 -32.23
N GLU A 421 17.62 -12.25 -32.40
CA GLU A 421 17.42 -10.96 -33.07
C GLU A 421 16.77 -9.96 -32.10
N SER A 422 17.60 -9.23 -31.36
CA SER A 422 17.13 -8.18 -30.45
C SER A 422 16.89 -6.87 -31.21
N ILE A 423 15.71 -6.27 -31.04
CA ILE A 423 15.43 -4.94 -31.60
C ILE A 423 16.24 -3.84 -30.89
N ILE A 424 16.48 -3.99 -29.59
CA ILE A 424 17.26 -3.02 -28.82
C ILE A 424 18.72 -3.01 -29.29
N ASP A 425 19.29 -4.18 -29.60
CA ASP A 425 20.62 -4.26 -30.24
C ASP A 425 20.65 -3.49 -31.56
N GLN A 426 19.66 -3.69 -32.43
CA GLN A 426 19.58 -2.95 -33.71
C GLN A 426 19.51 -1.44 -33.49
N VAL A 427 18.75 -0.97 -32.50
CA VAL A 427 18.68 0.46 -32.14
C VAL A 427 20.04 0.99 -31.67
N LEU A 428 20.72 0.27 -30.77
CA LEU A 428 22.06 0.64 -30.27
C LEU A 428 23.10 0.67 -31.40
N TYR A 429 23.08 -0.35 -32.26
CA TYR A 429 23.96 -0.44 -33.42
C TYR A 429 23.73 0.73 -34.39
N THR A 430 22.48 1.05 -34.71
CA THR A 430 22.11 2.17 -35.57
C THR A 430 22.62 3.51 -35.04
N TYR A 431 22.47 3.77 -33.74
CA TYR A 431 23.03 4.99 -33.14
C TYR A 431 24.56 5.02 -33.19
N SER A 432 25.21 3.88 -32.97
CA SER A 432 26.67 3.77 -33.08
C SER A 432 27.19 4.04 -34.51
N GLN A 433 26.51 3.53 -35.55
CA GLN A 433 26.86 3.81 -36.94
C GLN A 433 26.65 5.28 -37.31
N ALA A 434 25.54 5.89 -36.85
CA ALA A 434 25.26 7.30 -37.07
C ALA A 434 26.32 8.21 -36.42
N ASP A 435 26.91 7.82 -35.30
CA ASP A 435 28.00 8.58 -34.68
C ASP A 435 29.32 8.48 -35.45
N GLY A 436 29.58 7.34 -36.09
CA GLY A 436 30.82 7.07 -36.84
C GLY A 436 30.95 7.86 -38.15
N THR A 437 29.86 8.44 -38.66
CA THR A 437 29.87 9.29 -39.85
C THR A 437 29.82 10.77 -39.47
N SER A 438 30.48 11.65 -40.22
CA SER A 438 30.32 13.10 -40.09
C SER A 438 29.26 13.67 -41.05
N ASP A 439 28.91 12.92 -42.10
CA ASP A 439 27.95 13.34 -43.11
C ASP A 439 26.50 13.23 -42.62
N LYS A 440 25.76 14.34 -42.69
CA LYS A 440 24.39 14.43 -42.16
C LYS A 440 23.39 13.55 -42.90
N SER A 441 23.55 13.37 -44.22
CA SER A 441 22.65 12.53 -45.01
C SER A 441 22.85 11.06 -44.64
N ASN A 442 24.10 10.63 -44.51
CA ASN A 442 24.43 9.27 -44.09
C ASN A 442 23.98 9.01 -42.65
N LYS A 443 24.11 9.98 -41.74
CA LYS A 443 23.54 9.88 -40.38
C LYS A 443 22.05 9.58 -40.42
N GLU A 444 21.33 10.40 -41.18
CA GLU A 444 19.89 10.27 -41.30
C GLU A 444 19.51 8.91 -41.91
N ASN A 445 20.20 8.49 -42.97
CA ASN A 445 19.97 7.18 -43.60
C ASN A 445 20.19 6.01 -42.63
N TYR A 446 21.25 6.04 -41.80
CA TYR A 446 21.48 5.03 -40.77
C TYR A 446 20.34 5.00 -39.75
N LEU A 447 19.95 6.17 -39.24
CA LEU A 447 18.87 6.30 -38.25
C LEU A 447 17.53 5.82 -38.80
N LYS A 448 17.14 6.26 -40.00
CA LYS A 448 15.87 5.88 -40.62
C LYS A 448 15.74 4.38 -40.84
N GLY A 449 16.82 3.69 -41.20
CA GLY A 449 16.79 2.26 -41.51
C GLY A 449 16.17 1.36 -40.43
N VAL A 450 16.33 1.71 -39.15
CA VAL A 450 15.69 1.02 -38.01
C VAL A 450 14.53 1.83 -37.43
N LEU A 451 14.69 3.15 -37.26
CA LEU A 451 13.67 3.98 -36.61
C LEU A 451 12.35 4.04 -37.41
N GLU A 452 12.36 3.94 -38.73
CA GLU A 452 11.13 3.90 -39.54
C GLU A 452 10.25 2.69 -39.19
N LYS A 453 10.86 1.53 -38.93
CA LYS A 453 10.15 0.31 -38.54
C LYS A 453 9.52 0.42 -37.15
N LEU A 454 10.15 1.22 -36.29
CA LEU A 454 9.77 1.42 -34.89
C LEU A 454 8.91 2.66 -34.66
N ALA A 455 8.70 3.48 -35.69
CA ALA A 455 7.94 4.70 -35.55
C ALA A 455 6.45 4.40 -35.42
N ILE A 456 5.77 5.13 -34.54
CA ILE A 456 4.31 5.00 -34.37
C ILE A 456 3.56 5.57 -35.58
N PHE A 457 4.08 6.66 -36.17
CA PHE A 457 3.60 7.27 -37.41
C PHE A 457 4.65 7.13 -38.52
N PRO A 458 4.29 7.30 -39.81
CA PRO A 458 5.26 7.36 -40.89
C PRO A 458 6.35 8.41 -40.63
N LEU A 459 7.61 7.97 -40.63
CA LEU A 459 8.73 8.79 -40.20
C LEU A 459 9.40 9.50 -41.39
N GLU A 460 9.11 10.79 -41.56
CA GLU A 460 9.78 11.60 -42.59
C GLU A 460 11.25 11.88 -42.25
N HIS A 461 11.56 12.10 -40.96
CA HIS A 461 12.89 12.42 -40.46
C HIS A 461 13.08 11.92 -39.02
N SER A 462 14.28 11.44 -38.67
CA SER A 462 14.61 10.78 -37.40
C SER A 462 14.34 11.63 -36.16
N ASN A 463 14.49 12.95 -36.27
CA ASN A 463 14.19 13.91 -35.19
C ASN A 463 12.70 13.94 -34.76
N LYS A 464 11.78 13.42 -35.58
CA LYS A 464 10.35 13.31 -35.23
C LYS A 464 10.03 12.08 -34.38
N PHE A 465 10.88 11.07 -34.42
CA PHE A 465 10.65 9.78 -33.77
C PHE A 465 10.21 9.91 -32.30
N VAL A 466 10.96 10.71 -31.53
CA VAL A 466 10.68 10.92 -30.11
C VAL A 466 9.40 11.72 -29.90
N SER A 467 9.24 12.85 -30.60
CA SER A 467 8.06 13.71 -30.43
C SER A 467 6.77 13.01 -30.82
N ASP A 468 6.82 12.12 -31.82
CA ASP A 468 5.66 11.39 -32.32
C ASP A 468 5.18 10.34 -31.31
N TRP A 469 6.11 9.59 -30.70
CA TRP A 469 5.81 8.67 -29.61
C TRP A 469 5.29 9.39 -28.37
N GLU A 470 5.91 10.50 -27.97
CA GLU A 470 5.44 11.31 -26.84
C GLU A 470 4.04 11.89 -27.12
N ASN A 471 3.76 12.32 -28.35
CA ASN A 471 2.45 12.80 -28.74
C ASN A 471 1.40 11.69 -28.76
N TYR A 472 1.74 10.51 -29.27
CA TYR A 472 0.85 9.34 -29.24
C TYR A 472 0.41 9.00 -27.82
N ILE A 473 1.35 8.91 -26.87
CA ILE A 473 1.04 8.61 -25.47
C ILE A 473 0.17 9.69 -24.85
N ARG A 474 0.55 10.97 -25.02
CA ARG A 474 -0.17 12.13 -24.43
C ARG A 474 -1.59 12.33 -24.99
N THR A 475 -1.82 11.98 -26.24
CA THR A 475 -3.15 12.13 -26.86
C THR A 475 -4.07 10.94 -26.59
N SER A 476 -3.49 9.82 -26.15
CA SER A 476 -4.23 8.57 -25.91
C SER A 476 -4.54 8.31 -24.42
N ILE A 477 -3.88 9.03 -23.49
CA ILE A 477 -4.10 9.00 -22.03
C ILE A 477 -4.12 10.44 -21.52
#